data_AF-A0A0A1PUU8-F1
#
_entry.id   AF-A0A0A1PUU8-F1
#
_cell.length_a   1.000
_cell.length_b   1.000
_cell.length_c   1.000
_cell.angle_alpha   90.00
_cell.angle_beta   90.00
_cell.angle_gamma   90.00
#
_symmetry.space_group_name_H-M   'P 1'
#
loop_
_entity.id
_entity.type
_entity.pdbx_description
1 polymer ?
#
loop_
_entity_poly.entity_id
_entity_poly.type
_entity_poly.pdbx_seq_one_letter_code
_entity_poly.pdbx_strand_id
1 'polypeptide(L)'
;MSDLLRHAHCERYAIGAYDVVDTAFLEAVLDGAEGCRAPVIASLAESHFDHFDFECLMPVVVDAARRARVPVAIHLDHGHSLATVERAIRLGCNNVMVDASLSSLEDNIKATREVVRLARRCGVRVEGELGYVPGVEGEDAEKHPRAMQLTSLADAERYIAETPVDCLAISIGTVHGRLRGAPRLDFERLSALSSALHIPLVIHGGTGLSDDQYGMLAANGVAKINYFTGLADAAARSIVEEAESKDSPADTALIHGVRGAVRAEVERTCRLFGAAGRAGAASAACRRWREVEHVVVYNLRDGGQNVDWSAFAAQGVEALGAIPGVRNVLAGRALRTDAPYLLCWLIRFASPEVVASYRDHPDHVGYADKVFRPTAPDRVTIDFELVDVSGEEEKSSLSTQPPTSSGTKR
;
A
#
# COMPACT_ATOMS: atom_id res chain seq x y z
N MET A 1 -0.66 -6.66 -3.76
CA MET A 1 -0.21 -7.41 -2.56
C MET A 1 -0.69 -8.86 -2.51
N SER A 2 -2.00 -9.15 -2.45
CA SER A 2 -2.48 -10.54 -2.23
C SER A 2 -1.91 -11.58 -3.21
N ASP A 3 -1.88 -11.27 -4.51
CA ASP A 3 -1.30 -12.18 -5.51
C ASP A 3 0.21 -12.40 -5.29
N LEU A 4 0.95 -11.33 -4.92
CA LEU A 4 2.39 -11.38 -4.61
C LEU A 4 2.68 -12.26 -3.39
N LEU A 5 1.96 -12.05 -2.29
CA LEU A 5 2.15 -12.81 -1.07
C LEU A 5 1.70 -14.27 -1.23
N ARG A 6 0.66 -14.53 -2.02
CA ARG A 6 0.25 -15.90 -2.36
C ARG A 6 1.33 -16.61 -3.16
N HIS A 7 1.88 -15.96 -4.20
CA HIS A 7 3.00 -16.51 -4.96
C HIS A 7 4.20 -16.81 -4.06
N ALA A 8 4.57 -15.85 -3.20
CA ALA A 8 5.65 -16.04 -2.21
C ALA A 8 5.40 -17.20 -1.25
N HIS A 9 4.20 -17.29 -0.70
CA HIS A 9 3.79 -18.38 0.18
C HIS A 9 3.87 -19.75 -0.52
N CYS A 10 3.34 -19.87 -1.74
CA CYS A 10 3.36 -21.13 -2.50
C CYS A 10 4.79 -21.55 -2.89
N GLU A 11 5.62 -20.59 -3.27
CA GLU A 11 6.99 -20.81 -3.74
C GLU A 11 8.03 -20.82 -2.61
N ARG A 12 7.58 -20.74 -1.34
CA ARG A 12 8.40 -20.81 -0.12
C ARG A 12 9.54 -19.78 -0.09
N TYR A 13 9.21 -18.53 -0.37
CA TYR A 13 10.10 -17.38 -0.14
C TYR A 13 9.33 -16.26 0.56
N ALA A 14 10.05 -15.27 1.11
CA ALA A 14 9.45 -14.09 1.71
C ALA A 14 9.83 -12.82 0.96
N ILE A 15 8.89 -11.87 0.86
CA ILE A 15 9.09 -10.56 0.28
C ILE A 15 9.51 -9.59 1.39
N GLY A 16 10.59 -8.83 1.17
CA GLY A 16 10.98 -7.77 2.08
C GLY A 16 9.98 -6.60 2.01
N ALA A 17 9.46 -6.22 3.17
CA ALA A 17 8.73 -4.97 3.38
C ALA A 17 9.65 -3.98 4.07
N TYR A 18 10.12 -3.00 3.30
CA TYR A 18 11.11 -2.03 3.74
C TYR A 18 10.44 -0.68 3.92
N ASP A 19 10.54 -0.11 5.12
CA ASP A 19 9.97 1.21 5.34
C ASP A 19 10.77 2.28 4.59
N VAL A 20 10.06 3.13 3.86
CA VAL A 20 10.64 4.26 3.13
C VAL A 20 10.25 5.56 3.83
N VAL A 21 11.25 6.29 4.30
CA VAL A 21 11.08 7.54 5.07
C VAL A 21 11.39 8.79 4.24
N ASP A 22 12.12 8.62 3.13
CA ASP A 22 12.48 9.67 2.19
C ASP A 22 12.75 9.10 0.78
N THR A 23 13.16 9.96 -0.16
CA THR A 23 13.47 9.55 -1.53
C THR A 23 14.77 8.75 -1.64
N ALA A 24 15.74 8.95 -0.75
CA ALA A 24 17.00 8.20 -0.77
C ALA A 24 16.77 6.73 -0.39
N PHE A 25 15.94 6.47 0.62
CA PHE A 25 15.50 5.13 0.99
C PHE A 25 14.66 4.50 -0.13
N LEU A 26 13.70 5.22 -0.68
CA LEU A 26 12.88 4.73 -1.79
C LEU A 26 13.74 4.30 -2.98
N GLU A 27 14.66 5.16 -3.44
CA GLU A 27 15.56 4.86 -4.54
C GLU A 27 16.45 3.65 -4.23
N ALA A 28 17.04 3.58 -3.03
CA ALA A 28 17.89 2.47 -2.63
C ALA A 28 17.16 1.13 -2.53
N VAL A 29 15.92 1.13 -2.01
CA VAL A 29 15.06 -0.06 -1.93
C VAL A 29 14.70 -0.56 -3.32
N LEU A 30 14.27 0.33 -4.21
CA LEU A 30 13.93 -0.07 -5.58
C LEU A 30 15.19 -0.52 -6.35
N ASP A 31 16.30 0.21 -6.27
CA ASP A 31 17.56 -0.15 -6.94
C ASP A 31 18.08 -1.53 -6.45
N GLY A 32 17.97 -1.82 -5.16
CA GLY A 32 18.37 -3.11 -4.58
C GLY A 32 17.48 -4.26 -5.03
N ALA A 33 16.15 -4.05 -5.00
CA ALA A 33 15.19 -5.03 -5.47
C ALA A 33 15.33 -5.31 -6.98
N GLU A 34 15.51 -4.27 -7.80
CA GLU A 34 15.77 -4.39 -9.24
C GLU A 34 17.08 -5.12 -9.53
N GLY A 35 18.15 -4.76 -8.82
CA GLY A 35 19.46 -5.40 -8.94
C GLY A 35 19.42 -6.90 -8.67
N CYS A 36 18.56 -7.33 -7.74
CA CYS A 36 18.34 -8.75 -7.44
C CYS A 36 17.19 -9.40 -8.22
N ARG A 37 16.46 -8.64 -9.06
CA ARG A 37 15.22 -9.09 -9.71
C ARG A 37 14.24 -9.70 -8.70
N ALA A 38 14.05 -9.04 -7.56
CA ALA A 38 13.16 -9.47 -6.48
C ALA A 38 11.87 -8.63 -6.48
N PRO A 39 10.69 -9.23 -6.21
CA PRO A 39 9.52 -8.44 -5.83
C PRO A 39 9.79 -7.74 -4.49
N VAL A 40 9.17 -6.57 -4.28
CA VAL A 40 9.40 -5.76 -3.08
C VAL A 40 8.12 -5.09 -2.59
N ILE A 41 8.08 -4.80 -1.30
CA ILE A 41 7.03 -4.00 -0.67
C ILE A 41 7.66 -2.70 -0.18
N ALA A 42 7.25 -1.57 -0.75
CA ALA A 42 7.51 -0.25 -0.20
C ALA A 42 6.53 -0.01 0.95
N SER A 43 7.06 0.02 2.17
CA SER A 43 6.29 0.07 3.42
C SER A 43 6.36 1.47 4.04
N LEU A 44 5.29 1.85 4.72
CA LEU A 44 5.08 3.18 5.27
C LEU A 44 4.51 3.02 6.68
N ALA A 45 5.37 3.05 7.70
CA ALA A 45 4.94 2.90 9.09
C ALA A 45 4.31 4.20 9.64
N GLU A 46 3.14 4.07 10.27
CA GLU A 46 2.40 5.20 10.86
C GLU A 46 3.24 5.92 11.94
N SER A 47 4.12 5.21 12.65
CA SER A 47 5.05 5.80 13.63
C SER A 47 6.00 6.85 13.05
N HIS A 48 6.24 6.83 11.74
CA HIS A 48 7.10 7.80 11.06
C HIS A 48 6.36 9.09 10.66
N PHE A 49 5.02 9.13 10.73
CA PHE A 49 4.24 10.26 10.22
C PHE A 49 4.37 11.53 11.07
N ASP A 50 4.82 11.41 12.33
CA ASP A 50 5.14 12.55 13.19
C ASP A 50 6.47 13.23 12.80
N HIS A 51 7.30 12.57 11.99
CA HIS A 51 8.64 13.01 11.63
C HIS A 51 8.80 13.33 10.14
N PHE A 52 8.03 12.66 9.27
CA PHE A 52 8.16 12.78 7.82
C PHE A 52 6.82 13.13 7.17
N ASP A 53 6.85 14.03 6.17
CA ASP A 53 5.66 14.39 5.41
C ASP A 53 5.29 13.29 4.42
N PHE A 54 4.43 12.40 4.90
CA PHE A 54 3.93 11.27 4.15
C PHE A 54 3.14 11.67 2.89
N GLU A 55 2.40 12.79 2.93
CA GLU A 55 1.62 13.24 1.77
C GLU A 55 2.50 13.75 0.65
N CYS A 56 3.63 14.37 0.99
CA CYS A 56 4.64 14.79 0.03
C CYS A 56 5.38 13.60 -0.60
N LEU A 57 5.68 12.56 0.20
CA LEU A 57 6.43 11.39 -0.27
C LEU A 57 5.60 10.45 -1.18
N MET A 58 4.32 10.25 -0.88
CA MET A 58 3.50 9.24 -1.56
C MET A 58 3.34 9.40 -3.08
N PRO A 59 3.15 10.61 -3.65
CA PRO A 59 3.16 10.79 -5.10
C PRO A 59 4.44 10.25 -5.75
N VAL A 60 5.59 10.43 -5.09
CA VAL A 60 6.89 9.94 -5.57
C VAL A 60 6.97 8.42 -5.44
N VAL A 61 6.51 7.84 -4.32
CA VAL A 61 6.45 6.38 -4.12
C VAL A 61 5.59 5.71 -5.20
N VAL A 62 4.40 6.26 -5.48
CA VAL A 62 3.47 5.72 -6.48
C VAL A 62 4.07 5.81 -7.88
N ASP A 63 4.69 6.95 -8.25
CA ASP A 63 5.36 7.11 -9.54
C ASP A 63 6.55 6.15 -9.70
N ALA A 64 7.41 6.06 -8.68
CA ALA A 64 8.57 5.18 -8.69
C ALA A 64 8.17 3.70 -8.78
N ALA A 65 7.12 3.28 -8.05
CA ALA A 65 6.58 1.93 -8.11
C ALA A 65 6.05 1.56 -9.52
N ARG A 66 5.46 2.50 -10.25
CA ARG A 66 5.01 2.27 -11.64
C ARG A 66 6.16 2.11 -12.62
N ARG A 67 7.25 2.85 -12.41
CA ARG A 67 8.45 2.80 -13.26
C ARG A 67 9.38 1.63 -12.93
N ALA A 68 9.20 0.98 -11.79
CA ALA A 68 10.03 -0.13 -11.36
C ALA A 68 9.95 -1.31 -12.32
N ARG A 69 11.09 -1.98 -12.53
CA ARG A 69 11.24 -3.17 -13.40
C ARG A 69 10.88 -4.47 -12.70
N VAL A 70 10.49 -4.41 -11.44
CA VAL A 70 10.07 -5.53 -10.60
C VAL A 70 8.69 -5.24 -9.99
N PRO A 71 7.93 -6.26 -9.55
CA PRO A 71 6.67 -6.02 -8.86
C PRO A 71 6.88 -5.24 -7.56
N VAL A 72 6.15 -4.14 -7.41
CA VAL A 72 6.14 -3.32 -6.20
C VAL A 72 4.73 -3.28 -5.62
N ALA A 73 4.58 -3.60 -4.35
CA ALA A 73 3.39 -3.26 -3.57
C ALA A 73 3.69 -2.04 -2.67
N ILE A 74 2.64 -1.27 -2.36
CA ILE A 74 2.73 -0.11 -1.48
C ILE A 74 1.84 -0.36 -0.28
N HIS A 75 2.41 -0.29 0.92
CA HIS A 75 1.81 -0.80 2.15
C HIS A 75 1.81 0.24 3.26
N LEU A 76 0.64 0.48 3.88
CA LEU A 76 0.57 1.12 5.19
C LEU A 76 0.90 0.08 6.27
N ASP A 77 1.89 0.36 7.11
CA ASP A 77 2.31 -0.48 8.24
C ASP A 77 1.82 0.11 9.57
N HIS A 78 1.33 -0.75 10.46
CA HIS A 78 0.73 -0.39 11.76
C HIS A 78 -0.39 0.67 11.72
N GLY A 79 -1.37 0.53 10.81
CA GLY A 79 -2.54 1.42 10.78
C GLY A 79 -3.42 1.30 12.03
N HIS A 80 -3.42 2.31 12.89
CA HIS A 80 -4.14 2.30 14.16
C HIS A 80 -5.59 2.79 14.08
N SER A 81 -5.97 3.47 12.99
CA SER A 81 -7.32 4.02 12.82
C SER A 81 -7.87 3.84 11.41
N LEU A 82 -9.21 3.79 11.30
CA LEU A 82 -9.89 3.76 10.00
C LEU A 82 -9.54 4.99 9.15
N ALA A 83 -9.38 6.16 9.79
CA ALA A 83 -9.02 7.40 9.11
C ALA A 83 -7.61 7.33 8.50
N THR A 84 -6.63 6.76 9.22
CA THR A 84 -5.29 6.52 8.70
C THR A 84 -5.33 5.57 7.50
N VAL A 85 -6.09 4.48 7.61
CA VAL A 85 -6.29 3.52 6.52
C VAL A 85 -6.91 4.18 5.29
N GLU A 86 -7.99 4.94 5.44
CA GLU A 86 -8.64 5.68 4.35
C GLU A 86 -7.66 6.66 3.68
N ARG A 87 -6.90 7.39 4.49
CA ARG A 87 -5.87 8.33 4.01
C ARG A 87 -4.79 7.61 3.21
N ALA A 88 -4.28 6.48 3.69
CA ALA A 88 -3.27 5.70 3.00
C ALA A 88 -3.75 5.16 1.65
N ILE A 89 -4.99 4.65 1.59
CA ILE A 89 -5.62 4.19 0.34
C ILE A 89 -5.74 5.35 -0.65
N ARG A 90 -6.20 6.52 -0.19
CA ARG A 90 -6.31 7.74 -1.02
C ARG A 90 -4.96 8.14 -1.61
N LEU A 91 -3.90 8.08 -0.80
CA LEU A 91 -2.54 8.43 -1.21
C LEU A 91 -1.89 7.38 -2.12
N GLY A 92 -2.38 6.14 -2.12
CA GLY A 92 -2.03 5.11 -3.10
C GLY A 92 -1.51 3.80 -2.57
N CYS A 93 -1.65 3.53 -1.27
CA CYS A 93 -1.40 2.20 -0.74
C CYS A 93 -2.38 1.19 -1.36
N ASN A 94 -1.83 0.08 -1.85
CA ASN A 94 -2.60 -1.05 -2.40
C ASN A 94 -2.68 -2.24 -1.43
N ASN A 95 -2.09 -2.09 -0.24
CA ASN A 95 -2.29 -2.91 0.94
C ASN A 95 -2.29 -2.02 2.19
N VAL A 96 -3.05 -2.41 3.21
CA VAL A 96 -3.03 -1.73 4.51
C VAL A 96 -2.95 -2.76 5.62
N MET A 97 -2.19 -2.45 6.66
CA MET A 97 -2.23 -3.16 7.92
C MET A 97 -3.19 -2.46 8.88
N VAL A 98 -3.98 -3.25 9.59
CA VAL A 98 -4.69 -2.78 10.79
C VAL A 98 -4.02 -3.39 12.00
N ASP A 99 -3.48 -2.52 12.86
CA ASP A 99 -2.88 -2.92 14.11
C ASP A 99 -3.79 -2.53 15.28
N ALA A 100 -4.61 -3.50 15.67
CA ALA A 100 -5.39 -3.49 16.90
C ALA A 100 -4.88 -4.56 17.89
N SER A 101 -3.62 -4.99 17.75
CA SER A 101 -2.97 -6.04 18.54
C SER A 101 -3.01 -5.78 20.06
N LEU A 102 -3.03 -4.50 20.44
CA LEU A 102 -3.04 -4.08 21.85
C LEU A 102 -4.42 -4.22 22.52
N SER A 103 -5.47 -4.46 21.73
CA SER A 103 -6.85 -4.55 22.18
C SER A 103 -7.24 -5.99 22.53
N SER A 104 -8.43 -6.19 23.10
CA SER A 104 -8.96 -7.54 23.27
C SER A 104 -9.13 -8.22 21.90
N LEU A 105 -9.09 -9.56 21.85
CA LEU A 105 -9.31 -10.30 20.59
C LEU A 105 -10.63 -9.89 19.91
N GLU A 106 -11.68 -9.67 20.70
CA GLU A 106 -13.00 -9.25 20.21
C GLU A 106 -12.95 -7.87 19.54
N ASP A 107 -12.30 -6.90 20.21
CA ASP A 107 -12.16 -5.54 19.68
C ASP A 107 -11.25 -5.52 18.44
N ASN A 108 -10.19 -6.33 18.43
CA ASN A 108 -9.30 -6.48 17.28
C ASN A 108 -10.07 -7.06 16.08
N ILE A 109 -10.84 -8.14 16.27
CA ILE A 109 -11.71 -8.71 15.22
C ILE A 109 -12.68 -7.65 14.70
N LYS A 110 -13.33 -6.90 15.59
CA LYS A 110 -14.29 -5.86 15.22
C LYS A 110 -13.65 -4.75 14.38
N ALA A 111 -12.53 -4.19 14.84
CA ALA A 111 -11.80 -3.13 14.13
C ALA A 111 -11.29 -3.62 12.76
N THR A 112 -10.73 -4.83 12.73
CA THR A 112 -10.21 -5.45 11.50
C THR A 112 -11.32 -5.68 10.47
N ARG A 113 -12.49 -6.17 10.89
CA ARG A 113 -13.65 -6.36 9.98
C ARG A 113 -14.09 -5.05 9.34
N GLU A 114 -14.07 -3.96 10.10
CA GLU A 114 -14.43 -2.65 9.59
C GLU A 114 -13.46 -2.18 8.50
N VAL A 115 -12.15 -2.31 8.76
CA VAL A 115 -11.09 -2.02 7.79
C VAL A 115 -11.19 -2.92 6.56
N VAL A 116 -11.39 -4.22 6.72
CA VAL A 116 -11.57 -5.18 5.61
C VAL A 116 -12.76 -4.78 4.75
N ARG A 117 -13.90 -4.46 5.36
CA ARG A 117 -15.10 -4.03 4.63
C ARG A 117 -14.84 -2.78 3.79
N LEU A 118 -14.06 -1.83 4.30
CA LEU A 118 -13.71 -0.59 3.60
C LEU A 118 -12.68 -0.82 2.49
N ALA A 119 -11.54 -1.45 2.83
CA ALA A 119 -10.43 -1.68 1.92
C ALA A 119 -10.87 -2.51 0.70
N ARG A 120 -11.71 -3.53 0.90
CA ARG A 120 -12.23 -4.38 -0.18
C ARG A 120 -13.05 -3.61 -1.21
N ARG A 121 -13.84 -2.61 -0.79
CA ARG A 121 -14.56 -1.71 -1.73
C ARG A 121 -13.60 -0.87 -2.57
N CYS A 122 -12.39 -0.66 -2.07
CA CYS A 122 -11.32 0.04 -2.77
C CYS A 122 -10.40 -0.89 -3.55
N GLY A 123 -10.69 -2.21 -3.63
CA GLY A 123 -9.80 -3.21 -4.23
C GLY A 123 -8.54 -3.51 -3.40
N VAL A 124 -8.39 -2.85 -2.25
CA VAL A 124 -7.22 -2.92 -1.36
C VAL A 124 -7.32 -4.14 -0.44
N ARG A 125 -6.17 -4.70 -0.12
CA ARG A 125 -5.99 -5.89 0.71
C ARG A 125 -5.57 -5.53 2.12
N VAL A 126 -5.88 -6.41 3.06
CA VAL A 126 -5.67 -6.13 4.48
C VAL A 126 -4.76 -7.17 5.12
N GLU A 127 -3.74 -6.68 5.80
CA GLU A 127 -2.96 -7.40 6.80
C GLU A 127 -3.57 -7.16 8.18
N GLY A 128 -3.83 -8.22 8.93
CA GLY A 128 -4.16 -8.12 10.35
C GLY A 128 -2.97 -8.49 11.21
N GLU A 129 -2.98 -8.08 12.47
CA GLU A 129 -2.00 -8.52 13.47
C GLU A 129 -2.68 -9.23 14.64
N LEU A 130 -2.09 -10.36 15.06
CA LEU A 130 -2.53 -11.09 16.23
C LEU A 130 -1.33 -11.55 17.07
N GLY A 131 -1.45 -11.36 18.38
CA GLY A 131 -0.30 -11.38 19.29
C GLY A 131 0.17 -9.95 19.52
N TYR A 132 1.38 -9.76 20.04
CA TYR A 132 2.00 -8.45 20.17
C TYR A 132 3.52 -8.57 20.02
N VAL A 133 4.08 -7.75 19.14
CA VAL A 133 5.52 -7.59 18.93
C VAL A 133 5.98 -6.31 19.65
N PRO A 134 6.85 -6.40 20.68
CA PRO A 134 7.28 -5.21 21.42
C PRO A 134 8.33 -4.41 20.64
N GLY A 135 8.39 -3.10 20.92
CA GLY A 135 9.37 -2.17 20.33
C GLY A 135 8.74 -1.16 19.36
N VAL A 136 9.59 -0.29 18.80
CA VAL A 136 9.25 0.66 17.73
C VAL A 136 10.35 0.60 16.67
N GLU A 137 9.97 0.70 15.41
CA GLU A 137 10.91 0.68 14.27
C GLU A 137 11.97 1.78 14.40
N GLY A 138 13.24 1.42 14.16
CA GLY A 138 14.38 2.33 14.29
C GLY A 138 14.84 2.66 15.72
N GLU A 139 14.08 2.27 16.75
CA GLU A 139 14.43 2.49 18.16
C GLU A 139 15.07 1.26 18.83
N ASP A 140 15.40 1.38 20.12
CA ASP A 140 15.84 0.25 20.94
C ASP A 140 14.62 -0.43 21.56
N ALA A 141 14.46 -1.74 21.38
CA ALA A 141 13.30 -2.49 21.84
C ALA A 141 13.06 -2.37 23.36
N GLU A 142 14.14 -2.25 24.14
CA GLU A 142 14.11 -2.13 25.61
C GLU A 142 13.41 -0.86 26.12
N LYS A 143 13.23 0.16 25.28
CA LYS A 143 12.52 1.41 25.64
C LYS A 143 11.00 1.22 25.73
N HIS A 144 10.49 0.08 25.27
CA HIS A 144 9.06 -0.24 25.18
C HIS A 144 8.75 -1.48 26.03
N PRO A 145 8.50 -1.33 27.35
CA PRO A 145 8.54 -2.43 28.32
C PRO A 145 7.32 -3.37 28.29
N ARG A 146 6.43 -3.25 27.30
CA ARG A 146 5.23 -4.08 27.22
C ARG A 146 5.63 -5.52 26.86
N ALA A 147 5.08 -6.48 27.61
CA ALA A 147 5.42 -7.89 27.41
C ALA A 147 4.89 -8.41 26.07
N MET A 148 5.74 -9.13 25.33
CA MET A 148 5.37 -9.85 24.12
C MET A 148 4.21 -10.81 24.37
N GLN A 149 3.29 -10.89 23.41
CA GLN A 149 2.21 -11.87 23.41
C GLN A 149 2.33 -12.76 22.18
N LEU A 150 2.70 -14.02 22.38
CA LEU A 150 2.81 -14.98 21.28
C LEU A 150 1.43 -15.32 20.72
N THR A 151 1.32 -15.47 19.39
CA THR A 151 0.08 -15.80 18.71
C THR A 151 -0.34 -17.24 19.03
N SER A 152 -1.55 -17.44 19.56
CA SER A 152 -2.09 -18.79 19.77
C SER A 152 -2.75 -19.30 18.48
N LEU A 153 -2.71 -20.62 18.26
CA LEU A 153 -3.36 -21.24 17.09
C LEU A 153 -4.89 -21.05 17.14
N ALA A 154 -5.50 -21.27 18.30
CA ALA A 154 -6.95 -21.15 18.47
C ALA A 154 -7.44 -19.70 18.22
N ASP A 155 -6.70 -18.70 18.72
CA ASP A 155 -7.06 -17.29 18.47
C ASP A 155 -6.87 -16.94 16.98
N ALA A 156 -5.82 -17.47 16.33
CA ALA A 156 -5.56 -17.19 14.92
C ALA A 156 -6.63 -17.81 14.00
N GLU A 157 -7.06 -19.04 14.26
CA GLU A 157 -8.16 -19.69 13.53
C GLU A 157 -9.45 -18.90 13.67
N ARG A 158 -9.78 -18.48 14.90
CA ARG A 158 -10.94 -17.63 15.16
C ARG A 158 -10.83 -16.28 14.44
N TYR A 159 -9.68 -15.62 14.55
CA TYR A 159 -9.44 -14.31 13.97
C TYR A 159 -9.62 -14.32 12.45
N ILE A 160 -9.02 -15.28 11.74
CA ILE A 160 -9.12 -15.38 10.29
C ILE A 160 -10.55 -15.74 9.85
N ALA A 161 -11.24 -16.61 10.59
CA ALA A 161 -12.63 -16.96 10.28
C ALA A 161 -13.56 -15.74 10.38
N GLU A 162 -13.30 -14.82 11.31
CA GLU A 162 -14.17 -13.67 11.58
C GLU A 162 -13.77 -12.38 10.84
N THR A 163 -12.52 -12.23 10.38
CA THR A 163 -11.98 -11.00 9.75
C THR A 163 -11.71 -11.06 8.24
N PRO A 164 -11.85 -12.21 7.59
CA PRO A 164 -11.13 -12.62 6.35
C PRO A 164 -10.02 -11.66 5.83
N VAL A 165 -8.95 -11.49 6.62
CA VAL A 165 -7.72 -10.80 6.19
C VAL A 165 -6.98 -11.58 5.09
N ASP A 166 -6.15 -10.89 4.30
CA ASP A 166 -5.42 -11.49 3.18
C ASP A 166 -4.06 -12.08 3.60
N CYS A 167 -3.50 -11.61 4.72
CA CYS A 167 -2.32 -12.13 5.38
C CYS A 167 -2.37 -11.78 6.88
N LEU A 168 -1.60 -12.51 7.70
CA LEU A 168 -1.61 -12.33 9.16
C LEU A 168 -0.19 -12.15 9.69
N ALA A 169 0.04 -11.01 10.33
CA ALA A 169 1.19 -10.78 11.19
C ALA A 169 1.03 -11.56 12.50
N ILE A 170 2.08 -12.32 12.84
CA ILE A 170 2.11 -13.19 14.01
C ILE A 170 3.34 -12.88 14.87
N SER A 171 3.17 -13.03 16.17
CA SER A 171 4.23 -12.91 17.17
C SER A 171 4.72 -14.31 17.57
N ILE A 172 5.98 -14.60 17.22
CA ILE A 172 6.66 -15.88 17.50
C ILE A 172 8.00 -15.70 18.23
N GLY A 173 8.28 -14.50 18.77
CA GLY A 173 9.56 -14.21 19.43
C GLY A 173 10.40 -13.09 18.83
N THR A 174 9.90 -12.37 17.82
CA THR A 174 10.55 -11.17 17.26
C THR A 174 10.21 -9.91 18.05
N VAL A 175 11.00 -8.85 17.86
CA VAL A 175 10.78 -7.51 18.43
C VAL A 175 11.09 -6.46 17.37
N HIS A 176 10.45 -5.29 17.43
CA HIS A 176 10.85 -4.13 16.64
C HIS A 176 12.10 -3.48 17.23
N GLY A 177 12.93 -2.89 16.38
CA GLY A 177 14.12 -2.17 16.83
C GLY A 177 15.34 -3.07 17.10
N ARG A 178 16.32 -2.52 17.81
CA ARG A 178 17.56 -3.25 18.16
C ARG A 178 17.32 -4.19 19.33
N LEU A 179 17.55 -5.49 19.12
CA LEU A 179 17.54 -6.51 20.17
C LEU A 179 18.96 -6.77 20.70
N ARG A 180 19.12 -6.88 22.03
CA ARG A 180 20.33 -7.42 22.64
C ARG A 180 20.26 -8.94 22.72
N GLY A 181 21.13 -9.63 21.98
CA GLY A 181 21.23 -11.09 21.93
C GLY A 181 20.47 -11.71 20.75
N ALA A 182 20.54 -13.04 20.60
CA ALA A 182 19.90 -13.75 19.50
C ALA A 182 18.41 -14.02 19.83
N PRO A 183 17.46 -13.59 18.97
CA PRO A 183 16.04 -13.87 19.17
C PRO A 183 15.77 -15.37 19.10
N ARG A 184 15.00 -15.87 20.07
CA ARG A 184 14.54 -17.26 20.09
C ARG A 184 13.15 -17.35 19.50
N LEU A 185 13.08 -17.73 18.23
CA LEU A 185 11.82 -17.89 17.52
C LEU A 185 11.18 -19.25 17.82
N ASP A 186 9.88 -19.24 18.07
CA ASP A 186 9.04 -20.41 18.27
C ASP A 186 8.62 -21.01 16.92
N PHE A 187 9.54 -21.76 16.29
CA PHE A 187 9.30 -22.40 14.99
C PHE A 187 8.25 -23.52 15.04
N GLU A 188 8.04 -24.14 16.21
CA GLU A 188 6.97 -25.13 16.39
C GLU A 188 5.60 -24.47 16.24
N ARG A 189 5.42 -23.32 16.91
CA ARG A 189 4.22 -22.47 16.75
C ARG A 189 4.06 -21.99 15.31
N LEU A 190 5.14 -21.52 14.67
CA LEU A 190 5.08 -21.09 13.27
C LEU A 190 4.60 -22.23 12.35
N SER A 191 5.16 -23.42 12.51
CA SER A 191 4.76 -24.60 11.73
C SER A 191 3.31 -24.97 11.96
N ALA A 192 2.83 -24.91 13.21
CA ALA A 192 1.43 -25.18 13.55
C ALA A 192 0.47 -24.16 12.92
N LEU A 193 0.80 -22.86 13.03
CA LEU A 193 0.03 -21.77 12.41
C LEU A 193 0.00 -21.89 10.88
N SER A 194 1.15 -22.09 10.24
CA SER A 194 1.24 -22.20 8.78
C SER A 194 0.44 -23.39 8.25
N SER A 195 0.48 -24.53 8.94
CA SER A 195 -0.23 -25.74 8.53
C SER A 195 -1.75 -25.66 8.71
N ALA A 196 -2.24 -24.86 9.66
CA ALA A 196 -3.67 -24.74 9.92
C ALA A 196 -4.33 -23.62 9.09
N LEU A 197 -3.67 -22.47 8.98
CA LEU A 197 -4.29 -21.25 8.49
C LEU A 197 -4.29 -21.13 6.96
N HIS A 198 -3.31 -21.73 6.27
CA HIS A 198 -3.20 -21.73 4.80
C HIS A 198 -3.25 -20.34 4.14
N ILE A 199 -2.88 -19.29 4.88
CA ILE A 199 -2.72 -17.93 4.37
C ILE A 199 -1.27 -17.47 4.55
N PRO A 200 -0.81 -16.48 3.77
CA PRO A 200 0.52 -15.92 3.93
C PRO A 200 0.71 -15.35 5.34
N LEU A 201 1.77 -15.79 6.03
CA LEU A 201 2.15 -15.27 7.34
C LEU A 201 3.17 -14.13 7.20
N VAL A 202 3.13 -13.19 8.14
CA VAL A 202 4.00 -12.02 8.18
C VAL A 202 4.80 -11.99 9.46
N ILE A 203 6.09 -11.66 9.35
CA ILE A 203 6.98 -11.46 10.49
C ILE A 203 7.39 -10.00 10.57
N HIS A 204 7.03 -9.40 11.70
CA HIS A 204 7.48 -8.09 12.12
C HIS A 204 8.80 -8.17 12.88
N GLY A 205 9.58 -7.08 12.88
CA GLY A 205 10.86 -7.06 13.60
C GLY A 205 11.90 -8.01 13.01
N GLY A 206 12.08 -8.00 11.68
CA GLY A 206 13.02 -8.89 11.00
C GLY A 206 14.50 -8.57 11.25
N THR A 207 14.83 -7.42 11.84
CA THR A 207 16.24 -7.01 12.06
C THR A 207 16.92 -7.88 13.12
N GLY A 208 18.14 -8.34 12.84
CA GLY A 208 18.95 -9.10 13.79
C GLY A 208 18.71 -10.61 13.82
N LEU A 209 17.81 -11.15 12.98
CA LEU A 209 17.70 -12.60 12.78
C LEU A 209 18.94 -13.14 12.05
N SER A 210 19.29 -14.39 12.32
CA SER A 210 20.35 -15.09 11.58
C SER A 210 19.91 -15.50 10.17
N ASP A 211 20.89 -15.73 9.30
CA ASP A 211 20.66 -16.19 7.92
C ASP A 211 19.80 -17.48 7.87
N ASP A 212 20.10 -18.44 8.75
CA ASP A 212 19.33 -19.68 8.89
C ASP A 212 17.89 -19.43 9.32
N GLN A 213 17.67 -18.46 10.23
CA GLN A 213 16.32 -18.11 10.69
C GLN A 213 15.47 -17.57 9.55
N TYR A 214 16.00 -16.69 8.68
CA TYR A 214 15.24 -16.20 7.52
C TYR A 214 14.83 -17.34 6.58
N GLY A 215 15.74 -18.27 6.29
CA GLY A 215 15.42 -19.44 5.47
C GLY A 215 14.34 -20.31 6.10
N MET A 216 14.41 -20.53 7.42
CA MET A 216 13.39 -21.27 8.16
C MET A 216 12.03 -20.57 8.17
N LEU A 217 11.97 -19.24 8.31
CA LEU A 217 10.73 -18.48 8.26
C LEU A 217 10.02 -18.72 6.92
N ALA A 218 10.73 -18.51 5.81
CA ALA A 218 10.19 -18.68 4.46
C ALA A 218 9.72 -20.13 4.20
N ALA A 219 10.52 -21.11 4.62
CA ALA A 219 10.16 -22.52 4.49
C ALA A 219 8.88 -22.88 5.27
N ASN A 220 8.59 -22.17 6.36
CA ASN A 220 7.41 -22.38 7.21
C ASN A 220 6.28 -21.37 6.94
N GLY A 221 6.15 -20.87 5.70
CA GLY A 221 4.95 -20.16 5.24
C GLY A 221 4.93 -18.66 5.52
N VAL A 222 6.04 -18.10 5.99
CA VAL A 222 6.22 -16.64 6.02
C VAL A 222 6.45 -16.13 4.61
N ALA A 223 5.65 -15.16 4.19
CA ALA A 223 5.68 -14.59 2.85
C ALA A 223 6.04 -13.09 2.85
N LYS A 224 6.03 -12.42 4.01
CA LYS A 224 6.43 -11.02 4.20
C LYS A 224 7.29 -10.91 5.46
N ILE A 225 8.37 -10.16 5.37
CA ILE A 225 9.24 -9.82 6.51
C ILE A 225 9.41 -8.30 6.53
N ASN A 226 8.98 -7.65 7.62
CA ASN A 226 9.20 -6.22 7.82
C ASN A 226 10.65 -5.98 8.25
N TYR A 227 11.30 -4.99 7.63
CA TYR A 227 12.73 -4.74 7.80
C TYR A 227 13.07 -3.26 7.65
N PHE A 228 13.20 -2.53 8.77
CA PHE A 228 13.61 -1.12 8.75
C PHE A 228 14.86 -0.84 9.58
N THR A 229 14.93 -1.27 10.85
CA THR A 229 16.09 -0.95 11.72
C THR A 229 17.44 -1.29 11.09
N GLY A 230 17.57 -2.43 10.40
CA GLY A 230 18.82 -2.79 9.71
C GLY A 230 19.20 -1.82 8.58
N LEU A 231 18.22 -1.26 7.85
CA LEU A 231 18.44 -0.24 6.84
C LEU A 231 18.86 1.09 7.47
N ALA A 232 18.15 1.52 8.51
CA ALA A 232 18.46 2.75 9.25
C ALA A 232 19.86 2.70 9.86
N ASP A 233 20.25 1.55 10.42
CA ASP A 233 21.59 1.31 10.95
C ASP A 233 22.68 1.35 9.87
N ALA A 234 22.40 0.78 8.68
CA ALA A 234 23.33 0.85 7.54
C ALA A 234 23.50 2.29 7.03
N ALA A 235 22.40 3.05 6.94
CA ALA A 235 22.42 4.46 6.58
C ALA A 235 23.24 5.28 7.60
N ALA A 236 22.96 5.12 8.89
CA ALA A 236 23.65 5.86 9.95
C ALA A 236 25.16 5.58 9.97
N ARG A 237 25.57 4.31 9.84
CA ARG A 237 27.00 3.95 9.71
C ARG A 237 27.65 4.62 8.51
N SER A 238 26.99 4.59 7.35
CA SER A 238 27.53 5.22 6.14
C SER A 238 27.73 6.73 6.30
N ILE A 239 26.81 7.42 6.99
CA ILE A 239 26.94 8.86 7.27
C ILE A 239 28.16 9.12 8.14
N VAL A 240 28.34 8.35 9.22
CA VAL A 240 29.47 8.51 10.14
C VAL A 240 30.79 8.25 9.42
N GLU A 241 30.91 7.12 8.71
CA GLU A 241 32.13 6.75 7.99
C GLU A 241 32.51 7.80 6.93
N GLU A 242 31.55 8.26 6.13
CA GLU A 242 31.80 9.25 5.09
C GLU A 242 32.15 10.62 5.68
N ALA A 243 31.50 11.02 6.78
CA ALA A 243 31.77 12.27 7.47
C ALA A 243 33.14 12.30 8.15
N GLU A 244 33.60 11.18 8.70
CA GLU A 244 34.94 11.06 9.31
C GLU A 244 36.06 10.94 8.27
N SER A 245 35.76 10.41 7.08
CA SER A 245 36.76 10.18 6.02
C SER A 245 37.22 11.43 5.27
N LYS A 246 36.53 12.57 5.44
CA LYS A 246 36.75 13.79 4.65
C LYS A 246 36.84 15.03 5.53
N ASP A 247 37.78 15.92 5.22
CA ASP A 247 37.94 17.21 5.92
C ASP A 247 36.72 18.14 5.77
N SER A 248 35.86 17.91 4.77
CA SER A 248 34.61 18.64 4.54
C SER A 248 33.64 17.79 3.69
N PRO A 249 32.85 16.90 4.30
CA PRO A 249 31.91 16.05 3.57
C PRO A 249 30.79 16.91 2.95
N ALA A 250 30.57 16.74 1.64
CA ALA A 250 29.42 17.34 0.97
C ALA A 250 28.15 16.53 1.26
N ASP A 251 27.03 17.20 1.51
CA ASP A 251 25.73 16.58 1.75
C ASP A 251 25.35 15.54 0.67
N THR A 252 25.58 15.86 -0.60
CA THR A 252 25.32 14.96 -1.72
C THR A 252 26.16 13.68 -1.68
N ALA A 253 27.37 13.73 -1.14
CA ALA A 253 28.21 12.54 -0.96
C ALA A 253 27.67 11.65 0.18
N LEU A 254 27.22 12.26 1.29
CA LEU A 254 26.58 11.54 2.40
C LEU A 254 25.32 10.80 1.94
N ILE A 255 24.43 11.50 1.21
CA ILE A 255 23.20 10.90 0.65
C ILE A 255 23.53 9.76 -0.32
N HIS A 256 24.58 9.91 -1.14
CA HIS A 256 25.01 8.83 -2.03
C HIS A 256 25.53 7.61 -1.26
N GLY A 257 26.29 7.82 -0.18
CA GLY A 257 26.73 6.75 0.73
C GLY A 257 25.55 6.01 1.34
N VAL A 258 24.58 6.74 1.90
CA VAL A 258 23.34 6.19 2.46
C VAL A 258 22.64 5.30 1.43
N ARG A 259 22.44 5.80 0.20
CA ARG A 259 21.81 5.03 -0.87
C ARG A 259 22.56 3.73 -1.16
N GLY A 260 23.89 3.78 -1.24
CA GLY A 260 24.74 2.62 -1.47
C GLY A 260 24.61 1.58 -0.35
N ALA A 261 24.65 2.01 0.91
CA ALA A 261 24.55 1.16 2.07
C ALA A 261 23.17 0.49 2.21
N VAL A 262 22.09 1.26 2.07
CA VAL A 262 20.71 0.74 2.11
C VAL A 262 20.47 -0.21 0.95
N ARG A 263 20.91 0.13 -0.27
CA ARG A 263 20.80 -0.76 -1.44
C ARG A 263 21.48 -2.10 -1.18
N ALA A 264 22.72 -2.09 -0.67
CA ALA A 264 23.46 -3.31 -0.39
C ALA A 264 22.75 -4.19 0.64
N GLU A 265 22.13 -3.58 1.66
CA GLU A 265 21.37 -4.31 2.67
C GLU A 265 20.06 -4.89 2.13
N VAL A 266 19.37 -4.16 1.25
CA VAL A 266 18.20 -4.68 0.51
C VAL A 266 18.59 -5.85 -0.38
N GLU A 267 19.69 -5.77 -1.11
CA GLU A 267 20.19 -6.89 -1.93
C GLU A 267 20.53 -8.11 -1.07
N ARG A 268 21.17 -7.91 0.09
CA ARG A 268 21.51 -8.98 1.04
C ARG A 268 20.25 -9.68 1.54
N THR A 269 19.28 -8.91 2.06
CA THR A 269 18.04 -9.45 2.61
C THR A 269 17.16 -10.08 1.52
N CYS A 270 17.07 -9.53 0.30
CA CYS A 270 16.38 -10.17 -0.82
C CYS A 270 16.91 -11.58 -1.13
N ARG A 271 18.23 -11.80 -1.03
CA ARG A 271 18.84 -13.13 -1.22
C ARG A 271 18.50 -14.06 -0.06
N LEU A 272 18.65 -13.59 1.18
CA LEU A 272 18.37 -14.39 2.37
C LEU A 272 16.90 -14.79 2.51
N PHE A 273 15.99 -13.93 2.06
CA PHE A 273 14.55 -14.21 2.11
C PHE A 273 14.10 -15.09 0.94
N GLY A 274 14.99 -15.43 0.00
CA GLY A 274 14.70 -16.24 -1.19
C GLY A 274 13.96 -15.50 -2.30
N ALA A 275 13.82 -14.17 -2.21
CA ALA A 275 13.11 -13.34 -3.17
C ALA A 275 13.93 -13.01 -4.43
N ALA A 276 15.26 -13.06 -4.34
CA ALA A 276 16.14 -12.80 -5.48
C ALA A 276 15.81 -13.71 -6.67
N GLY A 277 15.69 -13.10 -7.87
CA GLY A 277 15.32 -13.79 -9.11
C GLY A 277 13.83 -14.10 -9.28
N ARG A 278 12.97 -13.81 -8.29
CA ARG A 278 11.54 -14.16 -8.33
C ARG A 278 10.66 -13.15 -9.06
N ALA A 279 11.16 -11.96 -9.44
CA ALA A 279 10.34 -10.89 -10.01
C ALA A 279 9.59 -11.30 -11.28
N GLY A 280 10.22 -12.03 -12.21
CA GLY A 280 9.57 -12.44 -13.46
C GLY A 280 8.38 -13.39 -13.23
N ALA A 281 8.56 -14.41 -12.40
CA ALA A 281 7.50 -15.35 -12.03
C ALA A 281 6.38 -14.66 -11.24
N ALA A 282 6.76 -13.80 -10.28
CA ALA A 282 5.81 -13.02 -9.50
C ALA A 282 4.99 -12.08 -10.41
N SER A 283 5.62 -11.36 -11.35
CA SER A 283 4.93 -10.51 -12.34
C SER A 283 3.90 -11.29 -13.16
N ALA A 284 4.25 -12.49 -13.61
CA ALA A 284 3.36 -13.34 -14.41
C ALA A 284 2.16 -13.87 -13.60
N ALA A 285 2.34 -14.09 -12.29
CA ALA A 285 1.31 -14.58 -11.39
C ALA A 285 0.41 -13.47 -10.78
N CYS A 286 0.77 -12.19 -10.97
CA CYS A 286 0.10 -11.08 -10.30
C CYS A 286 -0.71 -10.22 -11.26
N ARG A 287 -1.89 -9.79 -10.81
CA ARG A 287 -2.62 -8.72 -11.48
C ARG A 287 -1.92 -7.39 -11.21
N ARG A 288 -1.74 -6.60 -12.28
CA ARG A 288 -1.25 -5.22 -12.16
C ARG A 288 -2.30 -4.37 -11.46
N TRP A 289 -1.85 -3.45 -10.62
CA TRP A 289 -2.72 -2.44 -10.04
C TRP A 289 -3.17 -1.47 -11.15
N ARG A 290 -4.47 -1.17 -11.22
CA ARG A 290 -5.06 -0.32 -12.26
C ARG A 290 -5.90 0.75 -11.59
N GLU A 291 -5.62 2.01 -11.90
CA GLU A 291 -6.47 3.12 -11.50
C GLU A 291 -7.56 3.35 -12.56
N VAL A 292 -8.64 4.01 -12.16
CA VAL A 292 -9.72 4.41 -13.07
C VAL A 292 -9.85 5.91 -13.09
N GLU A 293 -9.91 6.50 -14.28
CA GLU A 293 -10.35 7.88 -14.50
C GLU A 293 -11.84 7.88 -14.79
N HIS A 294 -12.61 8.36 -13.82
CA HIS A 294 -14.02 8.68 -13.98
C HIS A 294 -14.12 10.10 -14.52
N VAL A 295 -14.41 10.19 -15.82
CA VAL A 295 -14.47 11.45 -16.56
C VAL A 295 -15.93 11.84 -16.74
N VAL A 296 -16.26 13.05 -16.31
CA VAL A 296 -17.56 13.66 -16.59
C VAL A 296 -17.33 14.94 -17.36
N VAL A 297 -17.78 15.02 -18.61
CA VAL A 297 -17.83 16.29 -19.35
C VAL A 297 -19.25 16.82 -19.32
N TYR A 298 -19.44 18.11 -19.07
CA TYR A 298 -20.76 18.67 -18.83
C TYR A 298 -20.87 20.16 -19.18
N ASN A 299 -22.10 20.61 -19.36
CA ASN A 299 -22.47 22.02 -19.48
C ASN A 299 -23.43 22.41 -18.35
N LEU A 300 -23.31 23.63 -17.85
CA LEU A 300 -24.25 24.17 -16.87
C LEU A 300 -25.57 24.51 -17.54
N ARG A 301 -26.67 24.30 -16.81
CA ARG A 301 -28.00 24.78 -17.21
C ARG A 301 -27.95 26.28 -17.48
N ASP A 302 -28.64 26.71 -18.52
CA ASP A 302 -28.75 28.12 -18.94
C ASP A 302 -27.39 28.81 -19.11
N GLY A 303 -26.36 28.05 -19.51
CA GLY A 303 -25.00 28.58 -19.69
C GLY A 303 -24.33 29.03 -18.39
N GLY A 304 -24.88 28.68 -17.21
CA GLY A 304 -24.29 29.00 -15.91
C GLY A 304 -24.52 30.43 -15.42
N GLN A 305 -25.44 31.20 -16.01
CA GLN A 305 -25.66 32.62 -15.66
C GLN A 305 -25.93 32.88 -14.16
N ASN A 306 -26.48 31.90 -13.44
CA ASN A 306 -26.81 31.98 -12.01
C ASN A 306 -26.03 30.98 -11.15
N VAL A 307 -24.91 30.45 -11.64
CA VAL A 307 -24.10 29.47 -10.92
C VAL A 307 -22.74 30.06 -10.64
N ASP A 308 -22.39 30.22 -9.36
CA ASP A 308 -21.00 30.40 -8.97
C ASP A 308 -20.26 29.07 -9.18
N TRP A 309 -19.59 28.96 -10.34
CA TRP A 309 -18.88 27.74 -10.69
C TRP A 309 -17.78 27.39 -9.70
N SER A 310 -17.10 28.38 -9.11
CA SER A 310 -16.00 28.12 -8.19
C SER A 310 -16.51 27.50 -6.90
N ALA A 311 -17.60 28.02 -6.34
CA ALA A 311 -18.26 27.43 -5.19
C ALA A 311 -18.86 26.05 -5.50
N PHE A 312 -19.50 25.90 -6.67
CA PHE A 312 -20.03 24.63 -7.15
C PHE A 312 -18.93 23.55 -7.29
N ALA A 313 -17.77 23.94 -7.82
CA ALA A 313 -16.62 23.06 -7.97
C ALA A 313 -16.01 22.69 -6.61
N ALA A 314 -15.81 23.66 -5.71
CA ALA A 314 -15.28 23.40 -4.37
C ALA A 314 -16.16 22.40 -3.60
N GLN A 315 -17.48 22.58 -3.64
CA GLN A 315 -18.44 21.66 -3.01
C GLN A 315 -18.34 20.24 -3.59
N GLY A 316 -18.16 20.10 -4.90
CA GLY A 316 -17.99 18.79 -5.54
C GLY A 316 -16.68 18.11 -5.17
N VAL A 317 -15.57 18.86 -5.12
CA VAL A 317 -14.27 18.34 -4.67
C VAL A 317 -14.36 17.81 -3.24
N GLU A 318 -14.98 18.57 -2.34
CA GLU A 318 -15.15 18.17 -0.94
C GLU A 318 -16.03 16.91 -0.81
N ALA A 319 -17.24 16.94 -1.38
CA ALA A 319 -18.21 15.87 -1.23
C ALA A 319 -17.76 14.55 -1.89
N LEU A 320 -17.15 14.63 -3.08
CA LEU A 320 -16.75 13.44 -3.83
C LEU A 320 -15.36 12.93 -3.42
N GLY A 321 -14.47 13.82 -2.98
CA GLY A 321 -13.11 13.47 -2.56
C GLY A 321 -13.04 12.79 -1.19
N ALA A 322 -14.09 12.89 -0.38
CA ALA A 322 -14.22 12.19 0.90
C ALA A 322 -14.61 10.72 0.76
N ILE A 323 -15.04 10.28 -0.43
CA ILE A 323 -15.54 8.92 -0.65
C ILE A 323 -14.36 7.93 -0.66
N PRO A 324 -14.40 6.84 0.13
CA PRO A 324 -13.33 5.86 0.17
C PRO A 324 -12.95 5.32 -1.21
N GLY A 325 -11.65 5.32 -1.51
CA GLY A 325 -11.11 4.89 -2.80
C GLY A 325 -11.07 5.97 -3.87
N VAL A 326 -11.64 7.16 -3.63
CA VAL A 326 -11.39 8.35 -4.46
C VAL A 326 -10.04 8.94 -4.08
N ARG A 327 -9.14 9.02 -5.06
CA ARG A 327 -7.77 9.51 -4.87
C ARG A 327 -7.63 10.99 -5.16
N ASN A 328 -8.37 11.47 -6.16
CA ASN A 328 -8.34 12.86 -6.55
C ASN A 328 -9.65 13.26 -7.24
N VAL A 329 -10.04 14.53 -7.08
CA VAL A 329 -11.18 15.14 -7.78
C VAL A 329 -10.71 16.49 -8.31
N LEU A 330 -10.71 16.64 -9.63
CA LEU A 330 -10.36 17.89 -10.29
C LEU A 330 -11.55 18.39 -11.10
N ALA A 331 -11.82 19.69 -10.99
CA ALA A 331 -12.73 20.40 -11.88
C ALA A 331 -11.92 21.12 -12.96
N GLY A 332 -12.35 21.02 -14.21
CA GLY A 332 -11.70 21.63 -15.36
C GLY A 332 -12.64 22.51 -16.18
N ARG A 333 -12.03 23.38 -16.99
CA ARG A 333 -12.71 24.21 -18.00
C ARG A 333 -12.05 23.97 -19.35
N ALA A 334 -12.86 23.92 -20.40
CA ALA A 334 -12.35 23.88 -21.76
C ALA A 334 -11.60 25.20 -22.07
N LEU A 335 -10.44 25.08 -22.71
CA LEU A 335 -9.69 26.25 -23.19
C LEU A 335 -10.37 26.88 -24.42
N ARG A 336 -11.10 26.07 -25.18
CA ARG A 336 -11.87 26.49 -26.35
C ARG A 336 -13.31 26.80 -25.94
N THR A 337 -13.78 27.98 -26.30
CA THR A 337 -15.15 28.43 -26.03
C THR A 337 -16.19 27.80 -26.96
N ASP A 338 -15.75 27.18 -28.06
CA ASP A 338 -16.59 26.47 -29.02
C ASP A 338 -16.58 24.94 -28.83
N ALA A 339 -16.02 24.45 -27.71
CA ALA A 339 -16.05 23.04 -27.38
C ALA A 339 -17.50 22.57 -27.08
N PRO A 340 -17.87 21.33 -27.43
CA PRO A 340 -19.21 20.81 -27.17
C PRO A 340 -19.53 20.70 -25.67
N TYR A 341 -18.51 20.52 -24.83
CA TYR A 341 -18.59 20.56 -23.38
C TYR A 341 -17.56 21.53 -22.85
N LEU A 342 -17.99 22.46 -22.00
CA LEU A 342 -17.14 23.53 -21.49
C LEU A 342 -16.51 23.22 -20.14
N LEU A 343 -17.00 22.20 -19.43
CA LEU A 343 -16.55 21.84 -18.09
C LEU A 343 -16.28 20.34 -17.98
N CYS A 344 -15.43 19.96 -17.04
CA CYS A 344 -15.24 18.55 -16.70
C CYS A 344 -15.01 18.31 -15.21
N TRP A 345 -15.34 17.09 -14.79
CA TRP A 345 -14.81 16.43 -13.60
C TRP A 345 -13.84 15.35 -14.06
N LEU A 346 -12.66 15.33 -13.45
CA LEU A 346 -11.71 14.23 -13.52
C LEU A 346 -11.60 13.64 -12.12
N ILE A 347 -12.12 12.43 -11.94
CA ILE A 347 -12.14 11.76 -10.66
C ILE A 347 -11.30 10.50 -10.77
N ARG A 348 -10.22 10.43 -10.01
CA ARG A 348 -9.34 9.27 -10.00
C ARG A 348 -9.75 8.31 -8.90
N PHE A 349 -10.07 7.08 -9.28
CA PHE A 349 -10.31 5.99 -8.35
C PHE A 349 -9.08 5.11 -8.17
N ALA A 350 -8.92 4.57 -6.96
CA ALA A 350 -7.82 3.68 -6.61
C ALA A 350 -7.83 2.38 -7.41
N SER A 351 -9.01 1.86 -7.76
CA SER A 351 -9.19 0.60 -8.48
C SER A 351 -10.56 0.51 -9.17
N PRO A 352 -10.79 -0.45 -10.08
CA PRO A 352 -12.09 -0.70 -10.68
C PRO A 352 -13.20 -1.00 -9.68
N GLU A 353 -12.88 -1.64 -8.54
CA GLU A 353 -13.85 -1.96 -7.49
C GLU A 353 -14.52 -0.70 -6.91
N VAL A 354 -13.80 0.43 -6.90
CA VAL A 354 -14.32 1.70 -6.39
C VAL A 354 -15.52 2.18 -7.19
N VAL A 355 -15.57 1.92 -8.51
CA VAL A 355 -16.63 2.43 -9.41
C VAL A 355 -18.02 2.06 -8.89
N ALA A 356 -18.21 0.81 -8.46
CA ALA A 356 -19.48 0.36 -7.92
C ALA A 356 -19.78 1.03 -6.57
N SER A 357 -18.82 1.00 -5.64
CA SER A 357 -19.03 1.57 -4.30
C SER A 357 -19.22 3.09 -4.31
N TYR A 358 -18.59 3.79 -5.25
CA TYR A 358 -18.70 5.22 -5.43
C TYR A 358 -20.10 5.61 -5.90
N ARG A 359 -20.64 4.90 -6.90
CA ARG A 359 -21.97 5.18 -7.45
C ARG A 359 -23.07 5.06 -6.40
N ASP A 360 -22.96 4.09 -5.50
CA ASP A 360 -23.94 3.82 -4.46
C ASP A 360 -23.65 4.57 -3.14
N HIS A 361 -22.54 5.31 -3.05
CA HIS A 361 -22.17 6.02 -1.82
C HIS A 361 -23.18 7.13 -1.50
N PRO A 362 -23.65 7.27 -0.24
CA PRO A 362 -24.62 8.31 0.14
C PRO A 362 -24.19 9.73 -0.22
N ASP A 363 -22.89 10.04 -0.10
CA ASP A 363 -22.37 11.38 -0.44
C ASP A 363 -22.38 11.64 -1.94
N HIS A 364 -22.02 10.64 -2.77
CA HIS A 364 -22.14 10.75 -4.22
C HIS A 364 -23.62 10.88 -4.61
N VAL A 365 -24.51 10.03 -4.11
CA VAL A 365 -25.95 10.10 -4.42
C VAL A 365 -26.51 11.46 -3.99
N GLY A 366 -26.19 11.91 -2.77
CA GLY A 366 -26.62 13.18 -2.22
C GLY A 366 -26.16 14.38 -3.06
N TYR A 367 -24.87 14.44 -3.40
CA TYR A 367 -24.33 15.50 -4.25
C TYR A 367 -24.88 15.41 -5.67
N ALA A 368 -24.90 14.22 -6.27
CA ALA A 368 -25.32 14.02 -7.65
C ALA A 368 -26.78 14.41 -7.86
N ASP A 369 -27.69 13.96 -6.99
CA ASP A 369 -29.12 14.20 -7.14
C ASP A 369 -29.56 15.59 -6.74
N LYS A 370 -28.99 16.13 -5.65
CA LYS A 370 -29.44 17.42 -5.10
C LYS A 370 -28.72 18.61 -5.72
N VAL A 371 -27.50 18.42 -6.21
CA VAL A 371 -26.62 19.52 -6.63
C VAL A 371 -26.23 19.37 -8.10
N PHE A 372 -25.53 18.30 -8.47
CA PHE A 372 -24.92 18.20 -9.79
C PHE A 372 -25.93 18.06 -10.94
N ARG A 373 -26.78 17.03 -10.93
CA ARG A 373 -27.71 16.74 -12.05
C ARG A 373 -28.73 17.86 -12.31
N PRO A 374 -29.28 18.55 -11.30
CA PRO A 374 -30.12 19.73 -11.53
C PRO A 374 -29.34 20.87 -12.21
N THR A 375 -28.09 21.07 -11.80
CA THR A 375 -27.24 22.18 -12.24
C THR A 375 -26.58 21.93 -13.60
N ALA A 376 -26.25 20.68 -13.92
CA ALA A 376 -25.55 20.24 -15.12
C ALA A 376 -26.28 19.06 -15.80
N PRO A 377 -27.45 19.31 -16.41
CA PRO A 377 -28.26 18.25 -17.00
C PRO A 377 -27.65 17.66 -18.28
N ASP A 378 -26.93 18.47 -19.07
CA ASP A 378 -26.21 18.04 -20.26
C ASP A 378 -24.81 17.55 -19.88
N ARG A 379 -24.60 16.22 -19.92
CA ARG A 379 -23.36 15.59 -19.49
C ARG A 379 -23.14 14.23 -20.16
N VAL A 380 -21.87 13.84 -20.21
CA VAL A 380 -21.42 12.48 -20.54
C VAL A 380 -20.50 12.00 -19.43
N THR A 381 -20.73 10.77 -18.96
CA THR A 381 -19.95 10.14 -17.90
C THR A 381 -19.36 8.83 -18.41
N ILE A 382 -18.06 8.65 -18.29
CA ILE A 382 -17.33 7.47 -18.77
C ILE A 382 -16.22 7.11 -17.78
N ASP A 383 -16.05 5.81 -17.52
CA ASP A 383 -14.96 5.26 -16.73
C ASP A 383 -13.86 4.73 -17.67
N PHE A 384 -12.61 5.15 -17.47
CA PHE A 384 -11.45 4.66 -18.21
C PHE A 384 -10.46 3.97 -17.28
N GLU A 385 -10.15 2.71 -17.53
CA GLU A 385 -9.01 2.07 -16.87
C GLU A 385 -7.70 2.65 -17.43
N LEU A 386 -6.79 3.05 -16.54
CA LEU A 386 -5.47 3.54 -16.93
C LEU A 386 -4.50 2.37 -17.09
N VAL A 387 -3.91 2.28 -18.29
CA VAL A 387 -2.87 1.30 -18.61
C VAL A 387 -1.55 2.03 -18.91
N ASP A 388 -0.48 1.56 -18.28
CA ASP A 388 0.87 2.02 -18.61
C ASP A 388 1.28 1.45 -19.98
N VAL A 389 1.46 2.33 -20.96
CA VAL A 389 1.81 1.96 -22.35
C VAL A 389 3.33 1.79 -22.53
N SER A 390 4.13 2.02 -21.48
CA SER A 390 5.58 1.88 -21.50
C SER A 390 6.01 0.42 -21.26
N GLY A 391 5.90 -0.42 -22.28
CA GLY A 391 6.42 -1.79 -22.29
C GLY A 391 5.73 -2.62 -23.36
N GLU A 392 6.51 -3.32 -24.19
CA GLU A 392 6.00 -4.20 -25.24
C GLU A 392 4.99 -5.21 -24.68
N GLU A 393 3.97 -5.49 -25.49
CA GLU A 393 2.85 -6.41 -25.27
C GLU A 393 1.61 -5.88 -24.53
N GLU A 394 0.83 -5.07 -25.26
CA GLU A 394 -0.61 -5.32 -25.33
C GLU A 394 -1.11 -5.06 -26.76
N LYS A 395 -0.94 -6.07 -27.63
CA LYS A 395 -1.81 -6.19 -28.83
C LYS A 395 -3.19 -6.67 -28.37
N SER A 396 -3.86 -5.88 -27.54
CA SER A 396 -5.28 -6.07 -27.30
C SER A 396 -6.02 -5.27 -28.37
N SER A 397 -6.58 -6.00 -29.33
CA SER A 397 -7.54 -5.45 -30.28
C SER A 397 -8.65 -4.75 -29.49
N LEU A 398 -8.85 -3.46 -29.71
CA LEU A 398 -10.10 -2.79 -29.34
C LEU A 398 -11.26 -3.55 -29.98
N SER A 399 -11.86 -4.46 -29.22
CA SER A 399 -13.14 -5.07 -29.58
C SER A 399 -14.19 -3.98 -29.42
N THR A 400 -14.48 -3.27 -30.50
CA THR A 400 -15.63 -2.40 -30.61
C THR A 400 -16.89 -3.26 -30.61
N GLN A 401 -17.35 -3.72 -29.44
CA GLN A 401 -18.75 -4.10 -29.30
C GLN A 401 -19.55 -2.80 -29.18
N PRO A 402 -20.48 -2.51 -30.11
CA PRO A 402 -21.37 -1.37 -29.96
C PRO A 402 -22.25 -1.56 -28.71
N PRO A 403 -22.64 -0.46 -28.03
CA PRO A 403 -23.50 -0.56 -26.87
C PRO A 403 -24.80 -1.27 -27.23
N THR A 404 -25.14 -2.30 -26.48
CA THR A 404 -26.47 -2.93 -26.53
C THR A 404 -27.50 -1.85 -26.22
N SER A 405 -28.31 -1.53 -27.22
CA SER A 405 -29.45 -0.63 -27.08
C SER A 405 -30.47 -1.23 -26.12
N SER A 406 -30.41 -0.89 -24.83
CA SER A 406 -31.56 -1.01 -23.96
C SER A 406 -32.41 0.26 -24.13
N GLY A 407 -33.13 0.32 -25.24
CA GLY A 407 -34.24 1.24 -25.36
C GLY A 407 -35.38 0.74 -24.48
N THR A 408 -35.80 1.55 -23.51
CA THR A 408 -37.23 1.81 -23.37
C THR A 408 -37.46 3.22 -22.81
N LYS A 409 -38.20 3.99 -23.61
CA LYS A 409 -38.82 5.27 -23.26
C LYS A 409 -39.81 5.09 -22.10
N ARG A 410 -39.72 5.93 -21.08
CA ARG A 410 -40.74 6.93 -20.70
C ARG A 410 -40.21 7.86 -19.63
#